data_AF-H8GF44-F1
#
_entry.id   AF-H8GF44-F1
#
_cell.length_a   1.000
_cell.length_b   1.000
_cell.length_c   1.000
_cell.angle_alpha   90.00
_cell.angle_beta   90.00
_cell.angle_gamma   90.00
#
_symmetry.space_group_name_H-M   'P 1'
#
loop_
_entity.id
_entity.type
_entity.pdbx_description
1 polymer ?
#
loop_
_entity_poly.entity_id
_entity_poly.type
_entity_poly.pdbx_seq_one_letter_code
_entity_poly.pdbx_strand_id
1 'polypeptide(L)'
;MSHWWSSRSRLGEIVDKLIGAFKATVSWVKKRDAAQGLLRRVDAAKERLTRSGSSCSIGNSFVPGTLVLMADGSRVPIEEVELGEDRVLATDPVTGESAPREVVATIVGQGEKDLVEIEVSNGGPFGESLGSVIATDEHPFWVPSLGEWVPAAELQRGDWLRTGSGTWVQVSRTDAWSAPQRVHNLTINGIHTYHVLAGTTPVLVHNNGGEPVTDDFNQARNRALGWLVPRGFKAEKVKLGRFRQIEGKPVGMQTANNKVKFRIEFDERSGAHINVWAGKEKGSHFQFNATEATVAKLQRLHGCG
;
A
#
# COMPACT_ATOMS: atom_id res chain seq x y z
N MET A 1 -44.21 33.93 36.31
CA MET A 1 -43.42 32.71 36.05
C MET A 1 -42.76 32.87 34.69
N SER A 2 -41.46 32.53 34.63
CA SER A 2 -40.53 32.37 33.49
C SER A 2 -41.11 32.45 32.07
N HIS A 3 -40.44 33.07 31.09
CA HIS A 3 -39.24 32.49 30.48
C HIS A 3 -38.32 33.52 29.80
N TRP A 4 -37.03 33.24 29.95
CA TRP A 4 -35.84 33.88 29.39
C TRP A 4 -35.60 33.39 27.94
N TRP A 5 -34.78 34.15 27.19
CA TRP A 5 -34.09 33.86 25.91
C TRP A 5 -34.78 34.10 24.56
N SER A 6 -34.28 35.09 23.82
CA SER A 6 -33.32 34.84 22.71
C SER A 6 -32.94 36.16 22.04
N SER A 7 -31.80 36.73 22.44
CA SER A 7 -31.13 37.77 21.65
C SER A 7 -29.82 37.18 21.14
N ARG A 8 -29.94 36.23 20.21
CA ARG A 8 -28.81 35.77 19.39
C ARG A 8 -28.61 36.86 18.32
N SER A 9 -27.70 37.78 18.62
CA SER A 9 -27.49 39.00 17.84
C SER A 9 -27.06 38.66 16.40
N ARG A 10 -27.58 39.42 15.42
CA ARG A 10 -27.16 39.42 14.00
C ARG A 10 -25.63 39.41 13.80
N LEU A 11 -24.87 39.88 14.79
CA LEU A 11 -23.41 39.83 14.83
C LEU A 11 -22.85 38.40 14.83
N GLY A 12 -23.49 37.45 15.52
CA GLY A 12 -23.06 36.04 15.52
C GLY A 12 -23.16 35.38 14.14
N GLU A 13 -24.24 35.65 13.41
CA GLU A 13 -24.43 35.13 12.05
C GLU A 13 -23.42 35.71 11.03
N ILE A 14 -23.03 36.98 11.20
CA ILE A 14 -22.03 37.63 10.35
C ILE A 14 -20.64 37.02 10.61
N VAL A 15 -20.30 36.79 11.87
CA VAL A 15 -19.02 36.15 12.26
C VAL A 15 -18.97 34.70 11.76
N ASP A 16 -20.06 33.93 11.90
CA ASP A 16 -20.12 32.55 11.40
C ASP A 16 -20.01 32.47 9.87
N LYS A 17 -20.60 33.42 9.13
CA LYS A 17 -20.42 33.53 7.68
C LYS A 17 -18.98 33.84 7.27
N LEU A 18 -18.31 34.73 8.00
CA LEU A 18 -16.90 35.07 7.75
C LEU A 18 -15.98 33.88 8.03
N ILE A 19 -16.22 33.15 9.13
CA ILE A 19 -15.48 31.92 9.47
C ILE A 19 -15.73 30.84 8.41
N GLY A 20 -16.97 30.68 7.95
CA GLY A 20 -17.33 29.75 6.89
C GLY A 20 -16.63 30.07 5.56
N ALA A 21 -16.61 31.35 5.17
CA ALA A 21 -15.92 31.82 3.98
C ALA A 21 -14.40 31.56 4.08
N PHE A 22 -13.79 31.87 5.23
CA PHE A 22 -12.37 31.60 5.46
C PHE A 22 -12.03 30.10 5.41
N LYS A 23 -12.84 29.25 6.04
CA LYS A 23 -12.68 27.78 5.97
C LYS A 23 -12.81 27.25 4.55
N ALA A 24 -13.74 27.79 3.77
CA ALA A 24 -13.92 27.44 2.36
C ALA A 24 -12.70 27.83 1.51
N THR A 25 -12.15 29.03 1.74
CA THR A 25 -10.91 29.48 1.08
C THR A 25 -9.72 28.59 1.42
N VAL A 26 -9.54 28.24 2.70
CA VAL A 26 -8.46 27.32 3.14
C VAL A 26 -8.64 25.92 2.53
N SER A 27 -9.87 25.43 2.44
CA SER A 27 -10.18 24.14 1.79
C SER A 27 -9.85 24.15 0.29
N TRP A 28 -10.19 25.23 -0.41
CA TRP A 28 -9.88 25.39 -1.83
C TRP A 28 -8.37 25.44 -2.10
N VAL A 29 -7.62 26.16 -1.26
CA VAL A 29 -6.15 26.20 -1.35
C VAL A 29 -5.55 24.81 -1.14
N LYS A 30 -5.96 24.06 -0.11
CA LYS A 30 -5.49 22.68 0.11
C LYS A 30 -5.78 21.75 -1.06
N LYS A 31 -6.96 21.86 -1.67
CA LYS A 31 -7.33 21.08 -2.87
C LYS A 31 -6.47 21.45 -4.08
N ARG A 32 -6.17 22.74 -4.25
CA ARG A 32 -5.30 23.24 -5.32
C ARG A 32 -3.87 22.73 -5.15
N ASP A 33 -3.33 22.81 -3.94
CA ASP A 33 -1.96 22.38 -3.66
C ASP A 33 -1.81 20.86 -3.82
N ALA A 34 -2.81 20.07 -3.40
CA ALA A 34 -2.86 18.63 -3.67
C ALA A 34 -2.92 18.31 -5.18
N ALA A 35 -3.72 19.06 -5.94
CA ALA A 35 -3.82 18.89 -7.40
C ALA A 35 -2.53 19.29 -8.13
N GLN A 36 -1.85 20.36 -7.68
CA GLN A 36 -0.55 20.77 -8.20
C GLN A 36 0.55 19.75 -7.84
N GLY A 37 0.52 19.19 -6.63
CA GLY A 37 1.40 18.10 -6.22
C GLY A 37 1.24 16.88 -7.14
N LEU A 38 0.00 16.48 -7.44
CA LEU A 38 -0.30 15.38 -8.36
C LEU A 38 0.24 15.65 -9.78
N LEU A 39 0.05 16.86 -10.32
CA LEU A 39 0.58 17.23 -11.64
C LEU A 39 2.11 17.14 -11.70
N ARG A 40 2.81 17.66 -10.69
CA ARG A 40 4.27 17.58 -10.63
C ARG A 40 4.78 16.13 -10.57
N ARG A 41 4.03 15.23 -9.91
CA ARG A 41 4.35 13.80 -9.88
C ARG A 41 4.15 13.12 -11.23
N VAL A 42 3.08 13.46 -11.95
CA VAL A 42 2.86 12.98 -13.33
C VAL A 42 4.02 13.39 -14.25
N ASP A 43 4.52 14.62 -14.12
CA ASP A 43 5.66 15.09 -14.90
C ASP A 43 6.97 14.36 -14.51
N ALA A 44 7.23 14.17 -13.21
CA ALA A 44 8.41 13.44 -12.71
C ALA A 44 8.42 11.96 -13.15
N ALA A 45 7.27 11.29 -13.06
CA ALA A 45 7.09 9.92 -13.52
C ALA A 45 7.33 9.78 -15.05
N LYS A 46 6.88 10.78 -15.81
CA LYS A 46 7.08 10.82 -17.27
C LYS A 46 8.55 10.96 -17.66
N GLU A 47 9.33 11.78 -16.95
CA GLU A 47 10.77 11.89 -17.21
C GLU A 47 11.53 10.59 -16.87
N ARG A 48 11.12 9.85 -15.84
CA ARG A 48 11.75 8.56 -15.47
C ARG A 48 11.54 7.47 -16.52
N LEU A 49 10.33 7.37 -17.08
CA LEU A 49 10.03 6.46 -18.18
C LEU A 49 10.94 6.68 -19.40
N THR A 50 11.45 7.91 -19.58
CA THR A 50 12.40 8.22 -20.65
C THR A 50 13.86 7.89 -20.33
N ARG A 51 14.22 7.70 -19.04
CA ARG A 51 15.59 7.42 -18.58
C ARG A 51 15.91 5.94 -18.35
N SER A 52 14.90 5.07 -18.23
CA SER A 52 15.09 3.63 -17.97
C SER A 52 15.55 2.88 -19.23
N GLY A 53 16.82 3.04 -19.57
CA GLY A 53 17.56 2.26 -20.55
C GLY A 53 18.74 1.58 -19.89
N SER A 54 18.61 0.27 -19.63
CA SER A 54 19.65 -0.70 -19.25
C SER A 54 19.90 -1.01 -17.76
N SER A 55 19.99 -2.32 -17.52
CA SER A 55 20.31 -3.09 -16.31
C SER A 55 19.25 -3.15 -15.21
N CYS A 56 19.01 -4.38 -14.74
CA CYS A 56 18.00 -4.74 -13.74
C CYS A 56 18.22 -4.02 -12.41
N SER A 57 17.63 -2.84 -12.23
CA SER A 57 17.52 -2.19 -10.94
C SER A 57 16.48 -2.91 -10.09
N ILE A 58 16.94 -3.50 -8.99
CA ILE A 58 16.11 -3.66 -7.79
C ILE A 58 15.84 -2.21 -7.32
N GLY A 59 14.79 -1.59 -7.86
CA GLY A 59 14.54 -0.15 -7.74
C GLY A 59 14.13 0.31 -6.34
N ASN A 60 13.70 -0.60 -5.48
CA ASN A 60 13.17 -0.32 -4.15
C ASN A 60 13.98 -1.09 -3.08
N SER A 61 14.85 -0.41 -2.34
CA SER A 61 15.61 -0.98 -1.23
C SER A 61 16.00 0.11 -0.23
N PHE A 62 16.61 -0.29 0.89
CA PHE A 62 17.10 0.59 1.95
C PHE A 62 18.59 0.37 2.22
N VAL A 63 19.26 1.36 2.79
CA VAL A 63 20.67 1.21 3.20
C VAL A 63 20.79 0.31 4.46
N PRO A 64 21.95 -0.36 4.67
CA PRO A 64 22.26 -1.04 5.93
C PRO A 64 22.06 -0.14 7.15
N GLY A 65 21.68 -0.73 8.27
CA GLY A 65 21.33 -0.05 9.51
C GLY A 65 19.89 0.48 9.54
N THR A 66 19.15 0.43 8.42
CA THR A 66 17.72 0.75 8.41
C THR A 66 16.98 -0.24 9.30
N LEU A 67 16.38 0.25 10.38
CA LEU A 67 15.67 -0.63 11.31
C LEU A 67 14.30 -1.02 10.76
N VAL A 68 13.95 -2.29 10.91
CA VAL A 68 12.64 -2.86 10.61
C VAL A 68 11.86 -3.08 11.89
N LEU A 69 10.55 -2.77 11.89
CA LEU A 69 9.69 -3.05 13.02
C LEU A 69 9.26 -4.52 13.02
N MET A 70 9.74 -5.26 14.02
CA MET A 70 9.42 -6.67 14.20
C MET A 70 8.03 -6.85 14.81
N ALA A 71 7.47 -8.04 14.68
CA ALA A 71 6.14 -8.38 15.16
C ALA A 71 6.00 -8.32 16.69
N ASP A 72 7.09 -8.53 17.42
CA ASP A 72 7.17 -8.42 18.88
C ASP A 72 7.41 -6.98 19.37
N GLY A 73 7.53 -6.02 18.45
CA GLY A 73 7.81 -4.62 18.72
C GLY A 73 9.30 -4.28 18.83
N SER A 74 10.19 -5.27 18.72
CA SER A 74 11.63 -5.04 18.60
C SER A 74 12.00 -4.40 17.26
N ARG A 75 13.25 -3.96 17.14
CA ARG A 75 13.78 -3.21 16.00
C ARG A 75 15.08 -3.85 15.58
N VAL A 76 15.12 -4.37 14.36
CA VAL A 76 16.26 -5.13 13.85
C VAL A 76 16.79 -4.44 12.59
N PRO A 77 18.10 -4.23 12.43
CA PRO A 77 18.68 -3.76 11.16
C PRO A 77 18.25 -4.66 10.00
N ILE A 78 17.88 -4.07 8.87
CA ILE A 78 17.33 -4.80 7.72
C ILE A 78 18.26 -5.90 7.18
N GLU A 79 19.57 -5.74 7.34
CA GLU A 79 20.59 -6.71 6.97
C GLU A 79 20.73 -7.88 7.95
N GLU A 80 20.19 -7.76 9.16
CA GLU A 80 20.20 -8.79 10.22
C GLU A 80 18.88 -9.57 10.29
N VAL A 81 17.84 -9.17 9.55
CA VAL A 81 16.56 -9.89 9.51
C VAL A 81 16.74 -11.24 8.83
N GLU A 82 16.36 -12.31 9.52
CA GLU A 82 16.52 -13.70 9.10
C GLU A 82 15.28 -14.24 8.37
N LEU A 83 15.43 -15.37 7.68
CA LEU A 83 14.34 -16.02 6.94
C LEU A 83 13.64 -17.07 7.81
N GLY A 84 12.33 -17.18 7.63
CA GLY A 84 11.52 -18.27 8.20
C GLY A 84 11.09 -18.06 9.65
N GLU A 85 12.03 -17.74 10.54
CA GLU A 85 11.72 -17.52 11.97
C GLU A 85 11.24 -16.09 12.24
N ASP A 86 11.85 -15.11 11.58
CA ASP A 86 11.53 -13.71 11.80
C ASP A 86 10.16 -13.34 11.25
N ARG A 87 9.45 -12.57 12.08
CA ARG A 87 8.18 -11.96 11.73
C ARG A 87 8.26 -10.46 11.88
N VAL A 88 7.85 -9.75 10.85
CA VAL A 88 7.72 -8.29 10.85
C VAL A 88 6.28 -7.87 11.11
N LEU A 89 6.10 -6.64 11.61
CA LEU A 89 4.78 -6.02 11.63
C LEU A 89 4.43 -5.51 10.23
N ALA A 90 3.45 -6.13 9.60
CA ALA A 90 2.96 -5.74 8.28
C ALA A 90 1.54 -5.19 8.38
N THR A 91 1.24 -4.12 7.62
CA THR A 91 -0.08 -3.49 7.60
C THR A 91 -0.68 -3.54 6.22
N ASP A 92 -1.91 -4.06 6.12
CA ASP A 92 -2.69 -3.95 4.89
C ASP A 92 -3.02 -2.46 4.65
N PRO A 93 -2.58 -1.86 3.54
CA PRO A 93 -2.80 -0.42 3.28
C PRO A 93 -4.28 -0.09 3.04
N VAL A 94 -5.10 -1.07 2.65
CA VAL A 94 -6.53 -0.91 2.34
C VAL A 94 -7.36 -0.99 3.61
N THR A 95 -7.20 -2.04 4.41
CA THR A 95 -7.98 -2.21 5.65
C THR A 95 -7.37 -1.46 6.81
N GLY A 96 -6.05 -1.25 6.77
CA GLY A 96 -5.28 -0.71 7.86
C GLY A 96 -5.01 -1.67 9.00
N GLU A 97 -5.34 -2.95 8.86
CA GLU A 97 -5.07 -3.97 9.86
C GLU A 97 -3.59 -4.35 9.84
N SER A 98 -2.99 -4.38 11.02
CA SER A 98 -1.60 -4.81 11.21
C SER A 98 -1.56 -6.24 11.76
N ALA A 99 -0.70 -7.08 11.21
CA ALA A 99 -0.51 -8.45 11.69
C ALA A 99 0.95 -8.91 11.52
N PRO A 100 1.44 -9.82 12.37
CA PRO A 100 2.72 -10.50 12.18
C PRO A 100 2.77 -11.25 10.84
N ARG A 101 3.82 -11.03 10.06
CA ARG A 101 4.07 -11.76 8.80
C ARG A 101 5.52 -12.22 8.72
N GLU A 102 5.68 -13.43 8.22
CA GLU A 102 6.98 -14.08 8.02
C GLU A 102 7.76 -13.40 6.89
N VAL A 103 9.07 -13.29 7.09
CA VAL A 103 10.02 -12.89 6.05
C VAL A 103 10.40 -14.13 5.25
N VAL A 104 10.11 -14.11 3.95
CA VAL A 104 10.27 -15.28 3.05
C VAL A 104 11.43 -15.11 2.06
N ALA A 105 11.95 -13.89 1.89
CA ALA A 105 13.21 -13.67 1.20
C ALA A 105 13.88 -12.37 1.66
N THR A 106 15.21 -12.33 1.58
CA THR A 106 16.02 -11.12 1.70
C THR A 106 16.65 -10.85 0.34
N ILE A 107 16.64 -9.58 -0.06
CA ILE A 107 17.15 -9.12 -1.35
C ILE A 107 18.30 -8.16 -1.06
N VAL A 108 19.45 -8.39 -1.70
CA VAL A 108 20.63 -7.54 -1.56
C VAL A 108 21.02 -7.00 -2.93
N GLY A 109 21.07 -5.67 -3.05
CA GLY A 109 21.59 -4.96 -4.21
C GLY A 109 22.91 -4.27 -3.89
N GLN A 110 23.76 -4.07 -4.91
CA GLN A 110 25.00 -3.31 -4.82
C GLN A 110 25.23 -2.51 -6.10
N GLY A 111 26.19 -1.58 -6.07
CA GLY A 111 26.56 -0.71 -7.19
C GLY A 111 26.07 0.71 -6.98
N GLU A 112 26.16 1.54 -8.03
CA GLU A 112 25.61 2.89 -8.02
C GLU A 112 24.09 2.85 -7.75
N LYS A 113 23.63 3.69 -6.83
CA LYS A 113 22.23 3.85 -6.45
C LYS A 113 21.86 5.32 -6.38
N ASP A 114 20.66 5.63 -6.85
CA ASP A 114 20.00 6.89 -6.53
C ASP A 114 19.29 6.72 -5.19
N LEU A 115 19.68 7.55 -4.23
CA LEU A 115 19.25 7.50 -2.84
C LEU A 115 18.49 8.77 -2.48
N VAL A 116 17.53 8.61 -1.56
CA VAL A 116 16.76 9.70 -0.98
C VAL A 116 16.75 9.52 0.54
N GLU A 117 17.20 10.53 1.26
CA GLU A 117 16.95 10.66 2.70
C GLU A 117 15.61 11.36 2.90
N ILE A 118 14.72 10.74 3.68
CA ILE A 118 13.39 11.25 4.02
C ILE A 118 13.38 11.56 5.51
N GLU A 119 13.32 12.85 5.86
CA GLU A 119 13.12 13.29 7.23
C GLU A 119 11.64 13.47 7.53
N VAL A 120 11.19 12.98 8.69
CA VAL A 120 9.81 13.09 9.15
C VAL A 120 9.70 13.90 10.42
N SER A 121 8.51 14.46 10.67
CA SER A 121 8.20 15.31 11.82
C SER A 121 6.81 15.03 12.38
N ASN A 122 6.54 15.55 13.58
CA ASN A 122 5.18 15.53 14.17
C ASN A 122 4.20 16.52 13.49
N GLY A 123 4.66 17.27 12.49
CA GLY A 123 3.87 18.13 11.62
C GLY A 123 3.58 19.52 12.19
N GLY A 124 3.09 20.40 11.31
CA GLY A 124 2.78 21.79 11.64
C GLY A 124 3.98 22.76 11.50
N PRO A 125 3.76 24.07 11.70
CA PRO A 125 4.78 25.10 11.42
C PRO A 125 5.99 25.06 12.35
N PHE A 126 5.89 24.38 13.50
CA PHE A 126 6.95 24.19 14.48
C PHE A 126 7.22 22.71 14.74
N GLY A 127 6.91 21.85 13.75
CA GLY A 127 7.06 20.41 13.92
C GLY A 127 8.51 20.02 14.18
N GLU A 128 8.72 19.18 15.20
CA GLU A 128 10.04 18.67 15.57
C GLU A 128 10.41 17.50 14.67
N SER A 129 11.70 17.41 14.31
CA SER A 129 12.23 16.26 13.59
C SER A 129 12.11 15.00 14.45
N LEU A 130 11.57 13.94 13.86
CA LEU A 130 11.46 12.61 14.46
C LEU A 130 12.52 11.64 13.92
N GLY A 131 13.41 12.13 13.06
CA GLY A 131 14.48 11.39 12.39
C GLY A 131 14.22 11.15 10.91
N SER A 132 15.14 10.41 10.29
CA SER A 132 15.13 10.13 8.85
C SER A 132 15.33 8.66 8.53
N VAL A 133 15.00 8.29 7.30
CA VAL A 133 15.30 6.98 6.68
C VAL A 133 15.90 7.24 5.30
N ILE A 134 16.85 6.40 4.87
CA ILE A 134 17.46 6.49 3.54
C ILE A 134 17.01 5.29 2.71
N ALA A 135 16.36 5.58 1.59
CA ALA A 135 15.84 4.58 0.65
C ALA A 135 16.40 4.83 -0.75
N THR A 136 16.28 3.84 -1.64
CA THR A 136 16.42 4.09 -3.07
C THR A 136 15.28 4.99 -3.55
N ASP A 137 15.54 5.74 -4.61
CA ASP A 137 14.65 6.78 -5.13
C ASP A 137 13.26 6.27 -5.57
N GLU A 138 13.17 5.02 -6.06
CA GLU A 138 11.91 4.38 -6.44
C GLU A 138 11.21 3.66 -5.28
N HIS A 139 11.75 3.68 -4.05
CA HIS A 139 11.13 2.94 -2.94
C HIS A 139 9.77 3.54 -2.55
N PRO A 140 8.67 2.77 -2.60
CA PRO A 140 7.33 3.29 -2.34
C PRO A 140 7.01 3.43 -0.84
N PHE A 141 6.48 4.60 -0.47
CA PHE A 141 5.92 4.92 0.84
C PHE A 141 4.40 5.14 0.76
N TRP A 142 3.65 4.69 1.76
CA TRP A 142 2.20 4.85 1.76
C TRP A 142 1.79 6.28 2.18
N VAL A 143 1.06 6.98 1.30
CA VAL A 143 0.51 8.31 1.57
C VAL A 143 -1.02 8.24 1.74
N PRO A 144 -1.55 8.24 2.98
CA PRO A 144 -2.97 8.00 3.25
C PRO A 144 -3.91 9.05 2.65
N SER A 145 -3.47 10.30 2.53
CA SER A 145 -4.27 11.38 1.96
C SER A 145 -4.60 11.16 0.48
N LEU A 146 -3.79 10.35 -0.21
CA LEU A 146 -3.96 10.00 -1.61
C LEU A 146 -4.48 8.56 -1.77
N GLY A 147 -4.26 7.70 -0.78
CA GLY A 147 -4.55 6.28 -0.90
C GLY A 147 -3.63 5.58 -1.91
N GLU A 148 -2.39 6.08 -2.03
CA GLU A 148 -1.43 5.66 -3.05
C GLU A 148 -0.04 5.40 -2.46
N TRP A 149 0.70 4.53 -3.13
CA TRP A 149 2.13 4.34 -2.93
C TRP A 149 2.89 5.40 -3.72
N VAL A 150 3.70 6.19 -3.03
CA VAL A 150 4.47 7.28 -3.63
C VAL A 150 5.96 6.92 -3.59
N PRO A 151 6.69 6.97 -4.71
CA PRO A 151 8.15 6.78 -4.72
C PRO A 151 8.86 7.76 -3.79
N ALA A 152 9.97 7.34 -3.18
CA ALA A 152 10.76 8.15 -2.26
C ALA A 152 11.13 9.52 -2.83
N ALA A 153 11.57 9.56 -4.10
CA ALA A 153 11.94 10.80 -4.77
C ALA A 153 10.75 11.72 -5.16
N GLU A 154 9.52 11.21 -5.04
CA GLU A 154 8.30 11.97 -5.32
C GLU A 154 7.56 12.43 -4.06
N LEU A 155 8.07 12.04 -2.89
CA LEU A 155 7.62 12.57 -1.61
C LEU A 155 7.94 14.06 -1.53
N GLN A 156 6.97 14.82 -1.04
CA GLN A 156 7.07 16.26 -0.90
C GLN A 156 6.97 16.64 0.57
N ARG A 157 7.63 17.73 0.94
CA ARG A 157 7.43 18.35 2.25
C ARG A 157 5.93 18.61 2.45
N GLY A 158 5.40 18.12 3.55
CA GLY A 158 3.99 18.24 3.88
C GLY A 158 3.17 16.96 3.63
N ASP A 159 3.69 16.00 2.87
CA ASP A 159 3.06 14.68 2.71
C ASP A 159 2.96 13.96 4.05
N TRP A 160 1.85 13.25 4.26
CA TRP A 160 1.63 12.46 5.46
C TRP A 160 1.90 10.99 5.17
N LEU A 161 2.72 10.36 5.99
CA LEU A 161 3.03 8.95 5.95
C LEU A 161 2.31 8.23 7.09
N ARG A 162 1.87 7.00 6.83
CA ARG A 162 1.25 6.16 7.87
C ARG A 162 2.31 5.50 8.74
N THR A 163 2.06 5.49 10.04
CA THR A 163 2.89 4.77 11.02
C THR A 163 2.30 3.40 11.39
N GLY A 164 3.12 2.58 12.05
CA GLY A 164 2.72 1.25 12.53
C GLY A 164 1.58 1.23 13.55
N SER A 165 1.33 2.34 14.26
CA SER A 165 0.19 2.48 15.19
C SER A 165 -1.09 2.96 14.49
N GLY A 166 -1.04 3.23 13.19
CA GLY A 166 -2.15 3.82 12.42
C GLY A 166 -2.25 5.34 12.51
N THR A 167 -1.39 6.01 13.29
CA THR A 167 -1.25 7.48 13.26
C THR A 167 -0.40 7.92 12.07
N TRP A 168 -0.27 9.24 11.84
CA TRP A 168 0.48 9.79 10.71
C TRP A 168 1.64 10.69 11.15
N VAL A 169 2.70 10.73 10.35
CA VAL A 169 3.81 11.69 10.47
C VAL A 169 4.00 12.45 9.17
N GLN A 170 4.56 13.64 9.23
CA GLN A 170 4.68 14.53 8.07
C GLN A 170 6.12 14.57 7.56
N VAL A 171 6.31 14.41 6.25
CA VAL A 171 7.61 14.63 5.59
C VAL A 171 8.03 16.09 5.77
N SER A 172 9.17 16.32 6.40
CA SER A 172 9.72 17.65 6.64
C SER A 172 10.78 18.04 5.61
N ARG A 173 11.57 17.06 5.14
CA ARG A 173 12.64 17.25 4.16
C ARG A 173 12.90 15.97 3.35
N THR A 174 13.35 16.16 2.13
CA THR A 174 13.88 15.09 1.26
C THR A 174 15.17 15.58 0.63
N ASP A 175 16.25 14.81 0.75
CA ASP A 175 17.55 15.09 0.13
C ASP A 175 17.95 13.91 -0.74
N ALA A 176 18.35 14.16 -2.00
CA ALA A 176 18.62 13.11 -2.98
C ALA A 176 20.05 13.20 -3.52
N TRP A 177 20.70 12.05 -3.68
CA TRP A 177 22.06 11.93 -4.24
C TRP A 177 22.28 10.54 -4.86
N SER A 178 23.32 10.42 -5.68
CA SER A 178 23.75 9.12 -6.22
C SER A 178 25.07 8.71 -5.57
N ALA A 179 25.20 7.43 -5.21
CA ALA A 179 26.45 6.88 -4.67
C ALA A 179 26.53 5.36 -4.84
N PRO A 180 27.75 4.77 -4.89
CA PRO A 180 27.90 3.32 -4.77
C PRO A 180 27.47 2.87 -3.38
N GLN A 181 26.43 2.03 -3.33
CA GLN A 181 25.75 1.67 -2.10
C GLN A 181 25.28 0.22 -2.13
N ARG A 182 25.51 -0.51 -1.03
CA ARG A 182 24.81 -1.76 -0.75
C ARG A 182 23.42 -1.43 -0.22
N VAL A 183 22.40 -2.13 -0.69
CA VAL A 183 21.01 -1.93 -0.28
C VAL A 183 20.32 -3.26 -0.02
N HIS A 184 19.34 -3.24 0.87
CA HIS A 184 18.60 -4.40 1.38
C HIS A 184 17.10 -4.20 1.21
N ASN A 185 16.37 -5.27 0.97
CA ASN A 185 14.91 -5.30 0.91
C ASN A 185 14.40 -6.67 1.35
N LEU A 186 13.14 -6.75 1.78
CA LEU A 186 12.53 -7.95 2.37
C LEU A 186 11.28 -8.35 1.62
N THR A 187 11.15 -9.63 1.28
CA THR A 187 9.89 -10.22 0.78
C THR A 187 9.09 -10.76 1.95
N ILE A 188 7.88 -10.22 2.13
CA ILE A 188 6.99 -10.53 3.24
C ILE A 188 5.87 -11.45 2.75
N ASN A 189 5.55 -12.47 3.54
CA ASN A 189 4.54 -13.46 3.17
C ASN A 189 3.14 -12.83 3.05
N GLY A 190 2.54 -12.94 1.87
CA GLY A 190 1.15 -12.63 1.60
C GLY A 190 0.80 -11.15 1.39
N ILE A 191 1.43 -10.22 2.11
CA ILE A 191 1.31 -8.77 1.86
C ILE A 191 2.70 -8.18 1.70
N HIS A 192 2.94 -7.46 0.60
CA HIS A 192 4.25 -6.90 0.25
C HIS A 192 4.53 -5.58 0.97
N THR A 193 4.23 -5.52 2.25
CA THR A 193 4.29 -4.30 3.05
C THR A 193 4.89 -4.59 4.41
N TYR A 194 5.70 -3.68 4.92
CA TYR A 194 6.26 -3.74 6.27
C TYR A 194 6.59 -2.32 6.73
N HIS A 195 7.12 -2.18 7.95
CA HIS A 195 7.55 -0.88 8.46
C HIS A 195 9.05 -0.83 8.62
N VAL A 196 9.63 0.24 8.10
CA VAL A 196 10.99 0.68 8.42
C VAL A 196 10.91 1.89 9.34
N LEU A 197 11.96 2.17 10.09
CA LEU A 197 12.00 3.30 10.99
C LEU A 197 12.70 4.49 10.34
N ALA A 198 12.01 5.64 10.32
CA ALA A 198 12.62 6.95 10.17
C ALA A 198 12.99 7.46 11.57
N GLY A 199 14.28 7.41 11.91
CA GLY A 199 14.74 7.54 13.30
C GLY A 199 14.12 6.48 14.21
N THR A 200 13.13 6.88 15.02
CA THR A 200 12.38 5.96 15.90
C THR A 200 10.94 5.72 15.45
N THR A 201 10.53 6.36 14.36
CA THR A 201 9.14 6.37 13.87
C THR A 201 8.96 5.32 12.79
N PRO A 202 8.13 4.29 12.98
CA PRO A 202 7.83 3.32 11.93
C PRO A 202 7.00 3.98 10.83
N VAL A 203 7.38 3.80 9.57
CA VAL A 203 6.67 4.25 8.38
C VAL A 203 6.37 3.08 7.44
N LEU A 204 5.15 3.04 6.88
CA LEU A 204 4.68 1.95 6.05
C LEU A 204 5.25 2.02 4.63
N VAL A 205 5.94 0.95 4.22
CA VAL A 205 6.63 0.83 2.92
C VAL A 205 6.19 -0.41 2.17
N HIS A 206 6.42 -0.43 0.85
CA HIS A 206 6.05 -1.57 -0.01
C HIS A 206 7.28 -2.20 -0.68
N ASN A 207 7.33 -3.53 -0.68
CA ASN A 207 8.28 -4.26 -1.50
C ASN A 207 7.74 -4.38 -2.93
N ASN A 208 8.17 -3.47 -3.80
CA ASN A 208 7.94 -3.50 -5.24
C ASN A 208 9.20 -3.92 -6.03
N GLY A 209 9.81 -5.08 -5.74
CA GLY A 209 11.05 -5.48 -6.44
C GLY A 209 11.29 -6.98 -6.57
N GLY A 210 11.08 -7.51 -7.79
CA GLY A 210 12.02 -8.46 -8.40
C GLY A 210 11.70 -9.96 -8.44
N GLU A 211 10.54 -10.37 -8.96
CA GLU A 211 10.34 -11.71 -9.58
C GLU A 211 9.53 -11.53 -10.89
N PRO A 212 9.71 -12.40 -11.91
CA PRO A 212 9.28 -12.14 -13.28
C PRO A 212 7.76 -12.09 -13.39
N VAL A 213 7.29 -11.07 -14.09
CA VAL A 213 5.96 -10.86 -14.70
C VAL A 213 5.03 -12.09 -14.64
N THR A 214 4.42 -12.30 -13.48
CA THR A 214 3.05 -12.79 -13.22
C THR A 214 2.87 -12.69 -11.70
N ASP A 215 1.82 -12.02 -11.25
CA ASP A 215 1.62 -11.72 -9.81
C ASP A 215 1.66 -12.98 -8.94
N ASP A 216 2.06 -12.94 -7.67
CA ASP A 216 1.76 -14.09 -6.78
C ASP A 216 0.23 -14.15 -6.49
N PHE A 217 -0.30 -15.32 -6.11
CA PHE A 217 -1.73 -15.51 -5.81
C PHE A 217 -2.29 -14.45 -4.87
N ASN A 218 -1.51 -14.04 -3.87
CA ASN A 218 -1.96 -13.03 -2.91
C ASN A 218 -2.14 -11.64 -3.54
N GLN A 219 -1.27 -11.25 -4.47
CA GLN A 219 -1.38 -9.98 -5.18
C GLN A 219 -2.59 -9.97 -6.12
N ALA A 220 -2.77 -11.05 -6.89
CA ALA A 220 -3.97 -11.22 -7.72
C ALA A 220 -5.25 -11.22 -6.88
N ARG A 221 -5.24 -11.87 -5.71
CA ARG A 221 -6.35 -11.87 -4.75
C ARG A 221 -6.64 -10.45 -4.25
N ASN A 222 -5.62 -9.70 -3.84
CA ASN A 222 -5.83 -8.36 -3.29
C ASN A 222 -6.38 -7.39 -4.34
N ARG A 223 -5.91 -7.47 -5.60
CA ARG A 223 -6.51 -6.68 -6.69
C ARG A 223 -7.93 -7.12 -7.04
N ALA A 224 -8.20 -8.42 -7.02
CA ALA A 224 -9.55 -8.94 -7.16
C ALA A 224 -10.46 -8.41 -6.04
N LEU A 225 -9.98 -8.39 -4.79
CA LEU A 225 -10.71 -7.82 -3.66
C LEU A 225 -10.91 -6.30 -3.79
N GLY A 226 -9.91 -5.55 -4.25
CA GLY A 226 -10.03 -4.12 -4.55
C GLY A 226 -11.13 -3.82 -5.58
N TRP A 227 -11.36 -4.73 -6.54
CA TRP A 227 -12.49 -4.62 -7.47
C TRP A 227 -13.83 -5.05 -6.84
N LEU A 228 -13.82 -6.13 -6.05
CA LEU A 228 -15.00 -6.78 -5.47
C LEU A 228 -15.63 -6.04 -4.28
N VAL A 229 -14.81 -5.54 -3.35
CA VAL A 229 -15.28 -4.95 -2.08
C VAL A 229 -16.13 -3.69 -2.31
N PRO A 230 -15.73 -2.73 -3.17
CA PRO A 230 -16.58 -1.58 -3.50
C PRO A 230 -17.91 -1.95 -4.15
N ARG A 231 -18.00 -3.18 -4.70
CA ARG A 231 -19.21 -3.73 -5.34
C ARG A 231 -20.06 -4.55 -4.37
N GLY A 232 -19.75 -4.54 -3.08
CA GLY A 232 -20.52 -5.19 -2.02
C GLY A 232 -20.23 -6.67 -1.86
N PHE A 233 -19.04 -7.13 -2.25
CA PHE A 233 -18.66 -8.52 -2.05
C PHE A 233 -18.56 -8.91 -0.57
N LYS A 234 -19.12 -10.08 -0.24
CA LYS A 234 -18.96 -10.79 1.03
C LYS A 234 -18.81 -12.28 0.73
N ALA A 235 -17.88 -12.95 1.41
CA ALA A 235 -17.60 -14.37 1.20
C ALA A 235 -18.61 -15.27 1.95
N GLU A 236 -19.88 -15.24 1.51
CA GLU A 236 -20.99 -15.84 2.26
C GLU A 236 -21.34 -17.26 1.79
N LYS A 237 -21.07 -17.58 0.52
CA LYS A 237 -21.39 -18.89 -0.07
C LYS A 237 -20.27 -19.37 -0.98
N VAL A 238 -19.90 -20.64 -0.85
CA VAL A 238 -18.94 -21.29 -1.74
C VAL A 238 -19.46 -21.29 -3.17
N LYS A 239 -18.61 -20.90 -4.11
CA LYS A 239 -18.88 -21.03 -5.54
C LYS A 239 -18.40 -22.39 -6.02
N LEU A 240 -19.30 -23.17 -6.60
CA LEU A 240 -18.94 -24.45 -7.22
C LEU A 240 -18.72 -24.30 -8.73
N GLY A 241 -17.77 -25.06 -9.26
CA GLY A 241 -17.55 -25.23 -10.69
C GLY A 241 -18.71 -25.99 -11.32
N ARG A 242 -19.00 -25.71 -12.59
CA ARG A 242 -20.17 -26.27 -13.32
C ARG A 242 -19.80 -27.18 -14.48
N PHE A 243 -18.51 -27.32 -14.78
CA PHE A 243 -18.07 -27.95 -16.02
C PHE A 243 -16.79 -28.74 -15.83
N ARG A 244 -16.63 -29.83 -16.59
CA ARG A 244 -15.40 -30.63 -16.70
C ARG A 244 -14.87 -31.08 -15.32
N GLN A 245 -13.55 -31.11 -15.15
CA GLN A 245 -12.83 -31.61 -13.98
C GLN A 245 -13.06 -30.78 -12.69
N ILE A 246 -13.71 -29.61 -12.79
CA ILE A 246 -14.05 -28.72 -11.67
C ILE A 246 -15.54 -28.78 -11.29
N GLU A 247 -16.35 -29.61 -11.96
CA GLU A 247 -17.78 -29.74 -11.66
C GLU A 247 -18.02 -30.18 -10.21
N GLY A 248 -18.88 -29.44 -9.50
CA GLY A 248 -19.19 -29.68 -8.09
C GLY A 248 -18.07 -29.30 -7.11
N LYS A 249 -16.88 -28.92 -7.58
CA LYS A 249 -15.75 -28.55 -6.72
C LYS A 249 -15.81 -27.07 -6.34
N PRO A 250 -15.32 -26.69 -5.14
CA PRO A 250 -15.14 -25.28 -4.77
C PRO A 250 -14.18 -24.61 -5.76
N VAL A 251 -14.57 -23.45 -6.29
CA VAL A 251 -13.75 -22.66 -7.23
C VAL A 251 -13.60 -21.21 -6.79
N GLY A 252 -14.22 -20.81 -5.69
CA GLY A 252 -14.17 -19.44 -5.17
C GLY A 252 -15.33 -19.17 -4.24
N MET A 253 -15.67 -17.90 -4.03
CA MET A 253 -16.74 -17.47 -3.13
C MET A 253 -17.70 -16.49 -3.81
N GLN A 254 -18.91 -16.37 -3.28
CA GLN A 254 -19.95 -15.46 -3.73
C GLN A 254 -20.80 -14.94 -2.57
N THR A 255 -21.43 -13.78 -2.76
CA THR A 255 -22.46 -13.25 -1.86
C THR A 255 -23.68 -14.17 -1.81
N ALA A 256 -24.45 -14.14 -0.73
CA ALA A 256 -25.65 -14.95 -0.51
C ALA A 256 -26.70 -14.76 -1.63
N ASN A 257 -26.83 -13.53 -2.13
CA ASN A 257 -27.71 -13.20 -3.26
C ASN A 257 -27.14 -13.57 -4.65
N ASN A 258 -25.95 -14.17 -4.69
CA ASN A 258 -25.20 -14.59 -5.89
C ASN A 258 -24.83 -13.46 -6.87
N LYS A 259 -24.95 -12.19 -6.46
CA LYS A 259 -24.68 -11.04 -7.35
C LYS A 259 -23.19 -10.76 -7.48
N VAL A 260 -22.40 -10.89 -6.42
CA VAL A 260 -20.96 -10.60 -6.45
C VAL A 260 -20.18 -11.86 -6.16
N LYS A 261 -19.19 -12.19 -6.98
CA LYS A 261 -18.50 -13.50 -6.93
C LYS A 261 -17.10 -13.46 -7.53
N PHE A 262 -16.25 -14.38 -7.11
CA PHE A 262 -15.00 -14.70 -7.81
C PHE A 262 -14.83 -16.18 -8.07
N ARG A 263 -13.93 -16.51 -9.00
CA ARG A 263 -13.40 -17.86 -9.21
C ARG A 263 -11.89 -17.81 -9.40
N ILE A 264 -11.20 -18.78 -8.81
CA ILE A 264 -9.78 -19.06 -9.03
C ILE A 264 -9.73 -20.20 -10.06
N GLU A 265 -9.12 -19.96 -11.20
CA GLU A 265 -9.12 -20.88 -12.34
C GLU A 265 -7.70 -21.02 -12.92
N PHE A 266 -7.46 -22.12 -13.63
CA PHE A 266 -6.26 -22.34 -14.44
C PHE A 266 -6.72 -22.72 -15.84
N ASP A 267 -6.16 -22.08 -16.86
CA ASP A 267 -6.34 -22.50 -18.25
C ASP A 267 -5.04 -22.29 -19.04
N GLU A 268 -4.85 -23.08 -20.10
CA GLU A 268 -3.62 -23.06 -20.91
C GLU A 268 -3.35 -21.70 -21.58
N ARG A 269 -4.38 -20.89 -21.81
CA ARG A 269 -4.26 -19.59 -22.48
C ARG A 269 -3.87 -18.47 -21.50
N SER A 270 -4.39 -18.52 -20.28
CA SER A 270 -4.31 -17.41 -19.32
C SER A 270 -3.47 -17.73 -18.09
N GLY A 271 -3.03 -18.98 -17.93
CA GLY A 271 -2.38 -19.47 -16.71
C GLY A 271 -3.33 -19.47 -15.51
N ALA A 272 -2.77 -19.43 -14.30
CA ALA A 272 -3.56 -19.26 -13.09
C ALA A 272 -4.11 -17.83 -13.01
N HIS A 273 -5.40 -17.68 -12.73
CA HIS A 273 -6.03 -16.36 -12.67
C HIS A 273 -7.28 -16.34 -11.80
N ILE A 274 -7.66 -15.14 -11.35
CA ILE A 274 -8.88 -14.88 -10.61
C ILE A 274 -9.83 -14.08 -11.49
N ASN A 275 -11.02 -14.63 -11.71
CA ASN A 275 -12.12 -13.95 -12.38
C ASN A 275 -13.09 -13.37 -11.35
N VAL A 276 -13.56 -12.15 -11.57
CA VAL A 276 -14.50 -11.45 -10.68
C VAL A 276 -15.74 -10.96 -11.43
N TRP A 277 -16.89 -10.94 -10.75
CA TRP A 277 -18.17 -10.48 -11.30
C TRP A 277 -19.00 -9.73 -10.27
N ALA A 278 -19.77 -8.75 -10.73
CA ALA A 278 -20.81 -8.05 -10.00
C ALA A 278 -22.05 -7.88 -10.90
N GLY A 279 -23.07 -8.71 -10.70
CA GLY A 279 -24.23 -8.79 -11.58
C GLY A 279 -23.82 -9.19 -13.00
N LYS A 280 -23.97 -8.25 -13.95
CA LYS A 280 -23.55 -8.39 -15.35
C LYS A 280 -22.15 -7.83 -15.62
N GLU A 281 -21.58 -7.07 -14.70
CA GLU A 281 -20.24 -6.52 -14.82
C GLU A 281 -19.20 -7.63 -14.59
N LYS A 282 -18.23 -7.76 -15.49
CA LYS A 282 -17.09 -8.66 -15.36
C LYS A 282 -15.83 -7.82 -15.20
N GLY A 283 -15.05 -8.09 -14.16
CA GLY A 283 -13.76 -7.45 -13.97
C GLY A 283 -12.65 -8.10 -14.78
N SER A 284 -11.45 -7.55 -14.68
CA SER A 284 -10.25 -8.06 -15.32
C SER A 284 -9.91 -9.49 -14.86
N HIS A 285 -9.18 -10.23 -15.71
CA HIS A 285 -8.56 -11.49 -15.31
C HIS A 285 -7.31 -11.17 -14.48
N PHE A 286 -7.36 -11.38 -13.17
CA PHE A 286 -6.20 -11.14 -12.30
C PHE A 286 -5.30 -12.38 -12.33
N GLN A 287 -4.35 -12.39 -13.26
CA GLN A 287 -3.39 -13.49 -13.43
C GLN A 287 -2.44 -13.60 -12.25
N PHE A 288 -1.96 -14.80 -11.97
CA PHE A 288 -0.89 -15.06 -11.02
C PHE A 288 -0.02 -16.26 -11.43
N ASN A 289 1.20 -16.33 -10.89
CA ASN A 289 2.11 -17.44 -11.14
C ASN A 289 1.75 -18.64 -10.26
N ALA A 290 1.11 -19.64 -10.85
CA ALA A 290 0.87 -20.91 -10.17
C ALA A 290 0.66 -22.03 -11.19
N THR A 291 1.06 -23.25 -10.79
CA THR A 291 0.71 -24.45 -11.54
C THR A 291 -0.77 -24.79 -11.34
N GLU A 292 -1.34 -25.57 -12.27
CA GLU A 292 -2.69 -26.10 -12.12
C GLU A 292 -2.88 -26.85 -10.79
N ALA A 293 -1.86 -27.60 -10.36
CA ALA A 293 -1.88 -28.32 -9.08
C ALA A 293 -1.97 -27.37 -7.88
N THR A 294 -1.28 -26.23 -7.92
CA THR A 294 -1.37 -25.18 -6.90
C THR A 294 -2.75 -24.53 -6.90
N VAL A 295 -3.32 -24.22 -8.07
CA VAL A 295 -4.70 -23.72 -8.19
C VAL A 295 -5.72 -24.70 -7.59
N ALA A 296 -5.58 -25.99 -7.85
CA ALA A 296 -6.44 -27.03 -7.27
C ALA A 296 -6.29 -27.15 -5.74
N LYS A 297 -5.14 -26.78 -5.16
CA LYS A 297 -4.97 -26.67 -3.70
C LYS A 297 -5.68 -25.42 -3.15
N LEU A 298 -5.52 -24.27 -3.80
CA LEU A 298 -6.16 -23.01 -3.41
C LEU A 298 -7.68 -23.11 -3.45
N GLN A 299 -8.23 -23.76 -4.48
CA GLN A 299 -9.64 -24.06 -4.61
C GLN A 299 -10.17 -24.87 -3.41
N ARG A 300 -9.43 -25.87 -2.94
CA ARG A 300 -9.82 -26.70 -1.79
C ARG A 300 -9.91 -25.94 -0.47
N LEU A 301 -9.15 -24.85 -0.29
CA LEU A 301 -9.24 -24.00 0.91
C LEU A 301 -10.62 -23.36 1.08
N HIS A 302 -11.37 -23.17 -0.02
CA HIS A 302 -12.73 -22.64 0.02
C HIS A 302 -13.80 -23.71 0.25
N GLY A 303 -13.42 -24.99 0.30
CA GLY A 303 -14.31 -26.12 0.53
C GLY A 303 -14.35 -26.63 1.97
N CYS A 304 -13.43 -26.17 2.84
CA CYS A 304 -13.41 -26.52 4.24
C CYS A 304 -14.31 -25.57 5.02
N GLY A 305 -15.61 -25.89 5.06
CA GLY A 305 -16.62 -25.28 5.91
C GLY A 305 -17.55 -26.35 6.44
#